data_AF-A0A3D2RM15-F1
#
_entry.id   AF-A0A3D2RM15-F1
#
_cell.length_a   1.000
_cell.length_b   1.000
_cell.length_c   1.000
_cell.angle_alpha   90.00
_cell.angle_beta   90.00
_cell.angle_gamma   90.00
#
_symmetry.space_group_name_H-M   'P 1'
#
loop_
_entity.id
_entity.type
_entity.pdbx_description
1 polymer ?
#
loop_
_entity_poly.entity_id
_entity_poly.type
_entity_poly.pdbx_seq_one_letter_code
_entity_poly.pdbx_strand_id
1 'polypeptide(L)' 'MLFETGHPWITFKDPSNIRSPQSHIGVVHSSNLCTEILLNTSEDETAVCNLGSVNLAAHTKP' A
#
# COMPACT_ATOMS: atom_id res chain seq x y z
N MET A 1 -17.75 6.10 -11.72
CA MET A 1 -18.91 5.51 -11.05
C MET A 1 -18.45 4.19 -10.43
N LEU A 2 -18.03 4.20 -9.15
CA LEU A 2 -17.47 2.99 -8.49
C LEU A 2 -18.42 1.80 -8.58
N PHE A 3 -19.72 2.06 -8.38
CA PHE A 3 -20.77 1.06 -8.49
C PHE A 3 -20.87 0.42 -9.89
N GLU A 4 -20.75 1.23 -10.95
CA GLU A 4 -20.97 0.75 -12.33
C GLU A 4 -19.73 0.10 -12.94
N THR A 5 -18.53 0.58 -12.58
CA THR A 5 -17.28 0.22 -13.28
C THR A 5 -16.22 -0.40 -12.37
N GLY A 6 -16.47 -0.47 -11.07
CA GLY A 6 -15.46 -0.85 -10.08
C GLY A 6 -14.37 0.21 -9.85
N HIS A 7 -14.49 1.41 -10.44
CA HIS A 7 -13.48 2.47 -10.38
C HIS A 7 -14.08 3.89 -10.16
N PRO A 8 -13.30 4.82 -9.56
CA PRO A 8 -11.95 4.63 -9.01
C PRO A 8 -11.98 3.91 -7.65
N TRP A 9 -10.87 3.27 -7.29
CA TRP A 9 -10.70 2.72 -5.94
C TRP A 9 -10.65 3.82 -4.88
N ILE A 10 -10.88 3.42 -3.64
CA ILE A 10 -10.89 4.31 -2.48
C ILE A 10 -9.67 3.98 -1.62
N THR A 11 -8.83 4.98 -1.41
CA THR A 11 -7.67 4.91 -0.51
C THR A 11 -7.63 6.17 0.36
N PHE A 12 -7.18 6.06 1.61
CA PHE A 12 -7.20 7.18 2.56
C PHE A 12 -5.78 7.70 2.84
N LYS A 13 -5.47 8.90 2.35
CA LYS A 13 -4.14 9.52 2.46
C LYS A 13 -3.66 9.70 3.90
N ASP A 14 -4.53 10.19 4.78
CA ASP A 14 -4.10 10.58 6.13
C ASP A 14 -3.72 9.37 6.99
N PRO A 15 -4.54 8.29 7.07
CA PRO A 15 -4.12 7.07 7.76
C PRO A 15 -2.83 6.49 7.19
N SER A 16 -2.64 6.54 5.86
CA SER A 16 -1.42 6.07 5.21
C SER A 16 -0.18 6.83 5.66
N ASN A 17 -0.27 8.16 5.84
CA ASN A 17 0.87 8.99 6.23
C ASN A 17 1.10 9.03 7.75
N ILE A 18 0.04 9.17 8.55
CA ILE A 18 0.13 9.21 10.03
C ILE A 18 0.78 7.95 10.59
N ARG A 19 0.54 6.79 9.95
CA ARG A 19 1.04 5.49 10.40
C ARG A 19 2.30 5.02 9.65
N SER A 20 2.81 5.81 8.71
CA SER A 20 3.99 5.43 7.94
C SER A 20 5.25 5.48 8.82
N PRO A 21 6.05 4.39 8.90
CA PRO A 21 7.34 4.43 9.58
C PRO A 21 8.35 5.36 8.87
N GLN A 22 8.11 5.65 7.58
CA GLN A 22 8.98 6.51 6.75
C GLN A 22 8.54 7.98 6.73
N SER A 23 7.63 8.40 7.61
CA SER A 23 7.14 9.79 7.68
C SER A 23 8.24 10.83 7.99
N HIS A 24 9.36 10.38 8.56
CA HIS A 24 10.52 11.22 8.89
C HIS A 24 11.37 11.62 7.67
N ILE A 25 11.18 10.98 6.50
CA ILE A 25 11.97 11.22 5.29
C ILE A 25 11.12 11.48 4.05
N GLY A 26 9.80 11.65 4.19
CA GLY A 26 8.93 11.96 3.06
C GLY A 26 7.46 11.67 3.31
N VAL A 27 6.70 11.71 2.23
CA VAL A 27 5.24 11.59 2.21
C VAL A 27 4.84 10.46 1.24
N VAL A 28 3.84 9.68 1.63
CA VAL A 28 3.18 8.71 0.75
C VAL A 28 2.18 9.48 -0.12
N HIS A 29 2.48 9.57 -1.42
CA HIS A 29 1.65 10.31 -2.38
C HIS A 29 0.48 9.49 -2.95
N SER A 30 0.63 8.16 -3.02
CA SER A 30 -0.37 7.23 -3.55
C SER A 30 -0.13 5.82 -3.00
N SER A 31 -1.06 4.90 -3.28
CA SER A 31 -0.82 3.46 -3.13
C SER A 31 -0.34 2.85 -4.47
N ASN A 32 -0.09 1.55 -4.53
CA ASN A 32 0.21 0.84 -5.78
C ASN A 32 -1.06 0.35 -6.51
N LEU A 33 -0.85 -0.40 -7.60
CA LEU A 33 -1.91 -1.01 -8.40
C LEU A 33 -2.84 -1.93 -7.61
N CYS A 34 -2.38 -2.61 -6.56
CA CYS A 34 -3.24 -3.53 -5.80
C CYS A 34 -3.70 -2.92 -4.46
N THR A 35 -3.42 -1.63 -4.24
CA THR A 35 -3.80 -0.81 -3.08
C THR A 35 -3.18 -1.20 -1.73
N GLU A 36 -2.25 -2.15 -1.68
CA GLU A 36 -1.64 -2.70 -0.46
C GLU A 36 -0.32 -2.03 -0.05
N ILE A 37 0.30 -1.21 -0.91
CA ILE A 37 1.63 -0.64 -0.66
C ILE A 37 1.57 0.87 -0.46
N LEU A 38 2.12 1.34 0.67
CA LEU A 38 2.11 2.75 1.08
C LEU A 38 3.53 3.22 1.38
N LEU A 39 4.35 3.34 0.34
CA LEU A 39 5.75 3.79 0.42
C LEU A 39 5.89 5.23 -0.10
N ASN A 40 6.89 5.94 0.42
CA ASN A 40 7.21 7.29 -0.03
C ASN A 40 7.70 7.28 -1.48
N THR A 41 7.38 8.34 -2.22
CA THR A 41 7.92 8.61 -3.56
C THR A 41 8.30 10.08 -3.67
N SER A 42 9.22 10.42 -4.57
CA SER A 42 9.61 11.79 -4.88
C SER A 42 9.92 11.93 -6.38
N GLU A 43 10.42 13.09 -6.81
CA GLU A 43 10.87 13.29 -8.19
C GLU A 43 12.06 12.37 -8.55
N ASP A 44 12.95 12.11 -7.57
CA ASP A 44 14.17 11.33 -7.76
C ASP A 44 14.04 9.87 -7.26
N GLU A 45 12.95 9.53 -6.55
CA GLU A 45 12.77 8.23 -5.90
C GLU A 45 11.49 7.51 -6.34
N THR A 46 11.66 6.34 -6.95
CA THR A 46 10.57 5.40 -7.27
C THR A 46 10.52 4.29 -6.21
N ALA A 47 9.39 4.15 -5.53
CA ALA A 47 9.18 3.06 -4.59
C ALA A 47 9.07 1.71 -5.31
N VAL A 48 9.68 0.67 -4.74
CA VAL A 48 9.64 -0.70 -5.26
C VAL A 48 9.01 -1.62 -4.22
N CYS A 49 8.14 -2.51 -4.69
CA CYS A 49 7.48 -3.51 -3.84
C CYS A 49 8.05 -4.91 -4.11
N ASN A 50 8.51 -5.57 -3.05
CA ASN A 50 8.97 -6.95 -3.06
C ASN A 50 8.06 -7.79 -2.17
N LEU A 51 7.30 -8.73 -2.76
CA LEU A 51 6.24 -9.46 -2.07
C LEU A 51 6.58 -10.94 -1.88
N GLY A 52 6.04 -11.51 -0.80
CA GLY A 52 5.98 -12.95 -0.56
C GLY A 52 4.75 -13.28 0.30
N SER A 53 4.15 -14.46 0.10
CA SER A 53 2.93 -14.88 0.79
C SER A 53 3.17 -16.16 1.58
N VAL A 54 2.78 -16.16 2.87
CA VAL A 54 2.91 -17.33 3.75
C VAL A 54 1.71 -18.26 3.56
N ASN A 55 1.97 -19.56 3.41
CA ASN A 55 0.93 -20.58 3.46
C ASN A 55 0.49 -20.84 4.92
N LEU A 56 -0.60 -20.22 5.36
CA LEU A 56 -1.11 -20.37 6.73
C LEU A 56 -1.51 -21.81 7.07
N ALA A 57 -2.02 -22.59 6.10
CA ALA A 57 -2.44 -23.97 6.34
C ALA A 57 -1.28 -24.89 6.74
N ALA A 58 -0.04 -24.56 6.32
CA ALA A 58 1.16 -25.29 6.75
C ALA A 58 1.56 -25.00 8.22
N HIS A 59 0.91 -24.03 8.87
CA HIS A 59 1.27 -23.55 10.21
C HIS A 59 0.12 -23.70 11.22
N THR A 60 -0.98 -24.36 10.84
CA THR A 60 -2.04 -24.76 11.77
C THR A 60 -1.77 -26.16 12.30
N LYS A 61 -1.90 -26.34 13.62
CA LYS A 61 -1.95 -27.69 14.21
C LYS A 61 -3.29 -28.35 13.85
N PRO A 62 -3.37 -29.69 13.88
CA PRO A 62 -4.66 -30.38 13.82
C PRO A 62 -5.64 -29.87 14.88
#